data_AF-A0A9D6RDA7-F1
#
_entry.id   AF-A0A9D6RDA7-F1
#
_cell.length_a   1.000
_cell.length_b   1.000
_cell.length_c   1.000
_cell.angle_alpha   90.00
_cell.angle_beta   90.00
_cell.angle_gamma   90.00
#
_symmetry.space_group_name_H-M   'P 1'
#
loop_
_entity.id
_entity.type
_entity.pdbx_description
1 polymer ?
#
loop_
_entity_poly.entity_id
_entity_poly.type
_entity_poly.pdbx_seq_one_letter_code
_entity_poly.pdbx_strand_id
1 'polypeptide(L)'
;MGEEIRTKGQDEMFCSSCGAVIKAAAEICPKCGVRQKSAPQAEDASKKALEQAILGFSYLEPYYQIEFKKIFESKGTYKGKWNWAAFFFGPYWAFSKRLWVSGLIWLVIFLVIGALTAGLGAFISLFYYGMYGNSLYYKSLQSADMRI
;
A
#
# COMPACT_ATOMS: atom_id res chain seq x y z
N MET A 1 -52.68 10.21 11.16
CA MET A 1 -52.08 10.69 9.91
C MET A 1 -50.98 9.70 9.55
N GLY A 2 -51.15 8.92 8.47
CA GLY A 2 -50.27 7.80 8.14
C GLY A 2 -48.97 8.26 7.49
N GLU A 3 -47.83 7.81 8.00
CA GLU A 3 -46.56 7.91 7.28
C GLU A 3 -46.53 6.84 6.19
N GLU A 4 -46.68 7.27 4.93
CA GLU A 4 -46.31 6.47 3.76
C GLU A 4 -44.80 6.19 3.83
N ILE A 5 -44.42 4.93 4.05
CA ILE A 5 -43.02 4.49 3.94
C ILE A 5 -42.64 4.55 2.45
N ARG A 6 -42.12 5.71 2.01
CA ARG A 6 -41.54 5.85 0.67
C ARG A 6 -40.17 5.19 0.63
N THR A 7 -40.06 4.12 -0.14
CA THR A 7 -38.78 3.49 -0.50
C THR A 7 -38.01 4.41 -1.46
N LYS A 8 -36.76 4.74 -1.11
CA LYS A 8 -35.86 5.53 -1.95
C LYS A 8 -35.55 4.82 -3.29
N GLY A 9 -35.40 5.58 -4.37
CA GLY A 9 -34.86 5.08 -5.64
C GLY A 9 -33.37 4.75 -5.58
N GLN A 10 -32.82 4.18 -6.66
CA GLN A 10 -31.40 3.78 -6.73
C GLN A 10 -30.43 4.99 -6.65
N ASP A 11 -30.84 6.15 -7.17
CA ASP A 11 -30.04 7.39 -7.16
C ASP A 11 -30.45 8.36 -6.04
N GLU A 12 -31.08 7.84 -4.98
CA GLU A 12 -31.64 8.65 -3.91
C GLU A 12 -31.10 8.18 -2.54
N MET A 13 -30.98 9.14 -1.63
CA MET A 13 -30.61 8.92 -0.25
C MET A 13 -31.50 9.75 0.66
N PHE A 14 -31.57 9.36 1.93
CA PHE A 14 -32.24 10.18 2.93
C PHE A 14 -31.27 11.24 3.44
N CYS A 15 -31.76 12.46 3.61
CA CYS A 15 -31.02 13.53 4.26
C CYS A 15 -30.71 13.13 5.70
N SER A 16 -29.43 13.22 6.08
CA SER A 16 -28.94 12.90 7.43
C SER A 16 -29.50 13.78 8.55
N SER A 17 -30.08 14.93 8.23
CA SER A 17 -30.63 15.87 9.21
C SER A 17 -32.16 15.87 9.26
N CYS A 18 -32.83 15.99 8.12
CA CYS A 18 -34.29 16.13 8.08
C CYS A 18 -35.05 14.91 7.55
N GLY A 19 -34.35 13.84 7.14
CA GLY A 19 -34.98 12.61 6.65
C GLY A 19 -35.63 12.72 5.28
N ALA A 20 -35.56 13.86 4.60
CA ALA A 20 -36.12 14.01 3.25
C ALA A 20 -35.36 13.16 2.22
N VAL A 21 -36.08 12.55 1.28
CA VAL A 21 -35.49 11.88 0.12
C VAL A 21 -34.89 12.92 -0.82
N ILE A 22 -33.61 12.76 -1.13
CA ILE A 22 -32.82 13.65 -1.97
C ILE A 22 -31.96 12.82 -2.92
N LYS A 23 -31.44 13.43 -4.00
CA LYS A 23 -30.49 12.75 -4.90
C LYS A 23 -29.22 12.36 -4.14
N ALA A 24 -28.68 11.17 -4.42
CA ALA A 24 -27.42 10.70 -3.84
C ALA A 24 -26.21 11.61 -4.18
N ALA A 25 -26.29 12.33 -5.30
CA ALA A 25 -25.32 13.34 -5.72
C ALA A 25 -25.53 14.73 -5.10
N ALA A 26 -26.59 14.95 -4.32
CA ALA A 26 -26.91 16.28 -3.78
C ALA A 26 -25.92 16.67 -2.67
N GLU A 27 -25.09 17.70 -2.91
CA GLU A 27 -24.18 18.23 -1.89
C GLU A 27 -24.92 18.97 -0.77
N ILE A 28 -26.04 19.59 -1.07
CA ILE A 28 -26.84 20.35 -0.11
C ILE A 28 -28.28 19.88 -0.20
N CYS A 29 -28.89 19.58 0.94
CA CYS A 29 -30.29 19.21 0.98
C CYS A 29 -31.17 20.42 0.60
N PRO A 30 -31.99 20.36 -0.46
CA PRO A 30 -32.86 21.47 -0.85
C PRO A 30 -34.03 21.69 0.13
N LYS A 31 -34.26 20.78 1.08
CA LYS A 31 -35.34 20.88 2.08
C LYS A 31 -34.91 21.57 3.37
N CYS A 32 -33.72 21.27 3.89
CA CYS A 32 -33.25 21.81 5.18
C CYS A 32 -31.97 22.63 5.07
N GLY A 33 -31.32 22.68 3.91
CA GLY A 33 -30.07 23.41 3.71
C GLY A 33 -28.82 22.75 4.30
N VAL A 34 -28.95 21.61 5.00
CA VAL A 34 -27.78 20.90 5.55
C VAL A 34 -26.99 20.23 4.43
N ARG A 35 -25.68 20.52 4.40
CA ARG A 35 -24.72 19.89 3.49
C ARG A 35 -24.67 18.39 3.75
N GLN A 36 -24.92 17.60 2.72
CA GLN A 36 -24.73 16.16 2.78
C GLN A 36 -23.28 15.84 2.51
N LYS A 37 -22.72 14.92 3.28
CA LYS A 37 -21.48 14.27 2.88
C LYS A 37 -21.80 13.49 1.61
N SER A 38 -21.35 14.01 0.47
CA SER A 38 -21.05 13.19 -0.70
C SER A 38 -20.05 12.10 -0.26
N ALA A 39 -19.60 11.22 -1.14
CA ALA A 39 -18.62 10.20 -0.78
C ALA A 39 -17.13 10.62 -0.99
N PRO A 40 -16.57 11.71 -0.40
CA PRO A 40 -15.14 11.98 -0.48
C PRO A 40 -14.35 11.40 0.71
N GLN A 41 -15.00 10.75 1.70
CA GLN A 41 -14.27 10.21 2.85
C GLN A 41 -13.25 9.12 2.45
N ALA A 42 -13.50 8.36 1.38
CA ALA A 42 -12.56 7.37 0.88
C ALA A 42 -11.41 8.00 0.06
N GLU A 43 -11.70 9.02 -0.75
CA GLU A 43 -10.67 9.70 -1.55
C GLU A 43 -9.76 10.59 -0.71
N ASP A 44 -10.31 11.39 0.23
CA ASP A 44 -9.50 12.23 1.11
C ASP A 44 -8.65 11.41 2.07
N ALA A 45 -9.17 10.27 2.55
CA ALA A 45 -8.38 9.33 3.33
C ALA A 45 -7.27 8.69 2.48
N SER A 46 -7.56 8.32 1.23
CA SER A 46 -6.57 7.77 0.31
C SER A 46 -5.48 8.79 -0.07
N LYS A 47 -5.84 10.08 -0.25
CA LYS A 47 -4.89 11.16 -0.52
C LYS A 47 -4.00 11.44 0.68
N LYS A 48 -4.56 11.53 1.89
CA LYS A 48 -3.77 11.71 3.11
C LYS A 48 -2.84 10.54 3.40
N ALA A 49 -3.30 9.30 3.19
CA ALA A 49 -2.46 8.12 3.33
C ALA A 49 -1.33 8.08 2.28
N LEU A 50 -1.63 8.48 1.03
CA LEU A 50 -0.62 8.63 -0.01
C LEU A 50 0.41 9.72 0.34
N GLU A 51 -0.05 10.85 0.86
CA GLU A 51 0.80 11.97 1.27
C GLU A 51 1.70 11.60 2.45
N GLN A 52 1.16 10.95 3.49
CA GLN A 52 1.97 10.40 4.59
C GLN A 52 2.97 9.35 4.11
N ALA A 53 2.60 8.47 3.19
CA ALA A 53 3.52 7.50 2.62
C ALA A 53 4.64 8.17 1.79
N ILE A 54 4.34 9.21 1.02
CA ILE A 54 5.35 9.94 0.22
C ILE A 54 6.27 10.75 1.12
N LEU A 55 5.73 11.48 2.10
CA LEU A 55 6.53 12.30 3.02
C LEU A 55 7.43 11.43 3.91
N GLY A 56 6.91 10.29 4.38
CA GLY A 56 7.65 9.32 5.19
C GLY A 56 8.87 8.72 4.49
N PHE A 57 8.94 8.81 3.16
CA PHE A 57 10.06 8.28 2.35
C PHE A 57 10.81 9.35 1.56
N SER A 58 10.59 10.62 1.85
CA SER A 58 11.21 11.76 1.15
C SER A 58 12.75 11.76 1.22
N TYR A 59 13.34 11.13 2.24
CA TYR A 59 14.79 10.98 2.41
C TYR A 59 15.42 9.88 1.54
N LEU A 60 14.60 9.02 0.90
CA LEU A 60 15.10 7.96 0.03
C LEU A 60 15.48 8.51 -1.34
N GLU A 61 16.31 7.76 -2.07
CA GLU A 61 16.67 8.09 -3.44
C GLU A 61 15.42 8.16 -4.35
N PRO A 62 15.34 9.10 -5.31
CA PRO A 62 14.14 9.33 -6.12
C PRO A 62 13.59 8.07 -6.82
N TYR A 63 14.48 7.17 -7.22
CA TYR A 63 14.11 5.86 -7.77
C TYR A 63 13.17 5.09 -6.82
N TYR A 64 13.54 4.95 -5.55
CA TYR A 64 12.76 4.21 -4.57
C TYR A 64 11.44 4.90 -4.26
N GLN A 65 11.42 6.24 -4.22
CA GLN A 65 10.17 7.00 -3.99
C GLN A 65 9.11 6.69 -5.05
N ILE A 66 9.50 6.75 -6.34
CA ILE A 66 8.61 6.48 -7.46
C ILE A 66 8.14 5.02 -7.43
N GLU A 67 9.04 4.10 -7.11
CA GLU A 67 8.76 2.69 -7.11
C GLU A 67 7.81 2.29 -5.97
N PHE A 68 8.04 2.82 -4.77
CA PHE A 68 7.21 2.56 -3.59
C PHE A 68 5.85 3.20 -3.70
N LYS A 69 5.75 4.38 -4.32
CA LYS A 69 4.47 5.00 -4.67
C LYS A 69 3.61 4.06 -5.50
N LYS A 70 4.18 3.43 -6.54
CA LYS A 70 3.45 2.45 -7.37
C LYS A 70 3.00 1.24 -6.59
N ILE A 71 3.85 0.72 -5.69
CA ILE A 71 3.50 -0.42 -4.83
C ILE A 71 2.30 -0.06 -3.94
N PHE A 72 2.31 1.13 -3.32
CA PHE A 72 1.22 1.63 -2.49
C PHE A 72 -0.09 1.80 -3.28
N GLU A 73 -0.06 2.52 -4.41
CA GLU A 73 -1.24 2.79 -5.24
C GLU A 73 -1.87 1.51 -5.80
N SER A 74 -1.06 0.49 -6.07
CA SER A 74 -1.50 -0.79 -6.62
C SER A 74 -2.32 -1.67 -5.67
N LYS A 75 -2.37 -1.32 -4.37
CA LYS A 75 -3.04 -2.09 -3.32
C LYS A 75 -2.66 -3.58 -3.31
N GLY A 76 -1.39 -3.87 -3.57
CA GLY A 76 -0.81 -5.23 -3.51
C GLY A 76 -0.77 -6.00 -4.83
N THR A 77 -1.32 -5.45 -5.92
CA THR A 77 -1.20 -6.07 -7.25
C THR A 77 0.23 -5.92 -7.82
N TYR A 78 0.93 -4.86 -7.45
CA TYR A 78 2.30 -4.59 -7.87
C TYR A 78 3.29 -4.77 -6.71
N LYS A 79 4.39 -5.49 -6.95
CA LYS A 79 5.43 -5.76 -5.94
C LYS A 79 6.77 -5.09 -6.23
N GLY A 80 6.80 -4.20 -7.20
CA GLY A 80 8.00 -3.46 -7.58
C GLY A 80 8.71 -4.07 -8.79
N LYS A 81 9.54 -3.25 -9.43
CA LYS A 81 10.46 -3.66 -10.49
C LYS A 81 11.53 -4.61 -9.95
N TRP A 82 12.10 -5.35 -10.89
CA TRP A 82 13.33 -6.11 -10.66
C TRP A 82 14.41 -5.25 -10.00
N ASN A 83 14.97 -5.78 -8.92
CA ASN A 83 16.01 -5.14 -8.13
C ASN A 83 17.36 -5.80 -8.44
N TRP A 84 18.13 -5.13 -9.32
CA TRP A 84 19.45 -5.59 -9.74
C TRP A 84 20.44 -5.71 -8.58
N ALA A 85 20.39 -4.79 -7.61
CA ALA A 85 21.31 -4.81 -6.47
C ALA A 85 21.02 -6.00 -5.54
N ALA A 86 19.75 -6.30 -5.28
CA ALA A 86 19.34 -7.46 -4.50
C ALA A 86 19.70 -8.79 -5.20
N PHE A 87 19.66 -8.85 -6.52
CA PHE A 87 20.04 -10.03 -7.28
C PHE A 87 21.54 -10.36 -7.16
N PHE A 88 22.42 -9.40 -7.47
CA PHE A 88 23.87 -9.65 -7.49
C PHE A 88 24.51 -9.61 -6.10
N PHE A 89 23.95 -8.81 -5.19
CA PHE A 89 24.54 -8.59 -3.87
C PHE A 89 23.68 -9.13 -2.72
N GLY A 90 22.58 -9.84 -3.01
CA GLY A 90 21.84 -10.69 -2.07
C GLY A 90 21.78 -10.17 -0.61
N PRO A 91 22.29 -10.95 0.36
CA PRO A 91 22.34 -10.54 1.76
C PRO A 91 23.13 -9.24 2.02
N TYR A 92 24.23 -8.99 1.30
CA TYR A 92 25.01 -7.77 1.46
C TYR A 92 24.18 -6.51 1.15
N TRP A 93 23.42 -6.53 0.07
CA TRP A 93 22.47 -5.46 -0.25
C TRP A 93 21.43 -5.29 0.87
N ALA A 94 20.88 -6.39 1.39
CA ALA A 94 19.89 -6.35 2.48
C ALA A 94 20.45 -5.67 3.74
N PHE A 95 21.67 -6.03 4.14
CA PHE A 95 22.33 -5.41 5.30
C PHE A 95 22.63 -3.92 5.07
N SER A 96 23.04 -3.53 3.86
CA SER A 96 23.28 -2.11 3.51
C SER A 96 22.02 -1.24 3.67
N LYS A 97 20.83 -1.83 3.49
CA LYS A 97 19.52 -1.17 3.66
C LYS A 97 18.88 -1.40 5.03
N ARG A 98 19.65 -1.93 6.00
CA ARG A 98 19.20 -2.24 7.39
C ARG A 98 18.06 -3.27 7.45
N LEU A 99 17.98 -4.18 6.49
CA LEU A 99 16.98 -5.26 6.42
C LEU A 99 17.41 -6.51 7.22
N TRP A 100 17.91 -6.33 8.44
CA TRP A 100 18.64 -7.37 9.19
C TRP A 100 17.94 -8.73 9.25
N VAL A 101 16.64 -8.74 9.59
CA VAL A 101 15.86 -9.98 9.70
C VAL A 101 15.74 -10.69 8.35
N SER A 102 15.39 -9.95 7.29
CA SER A 102 15.30 -10.52 5.95
C SER A 102 16.66 -11.00 5.44
N GLY A 103 17.71 -10.19 5.65
CA GLY A 103 19.08 -10.52 5.27
C GLY A 103 19.58 -11.80 5.94
N LEU A 104 19.32 -11.99 7.24
CA LEU A 104 19.68 -13.21 7.98
C LEU A 104 18.93 -14.43 7.47
N ILE A 105 17.61 -14.34 7.30
CA ILE A 105 16.79 -15.46 6.80
C ILE A 105 17.30 -15.90 5.42
N TRP A 106 17.53 -14.94 4.51
CA TRP A 106 17.97 -15.25 3.16
C TRP A 106 19.43 -15.69 3.08
N LEU A 107 20.30 -15.23 3.98
CA LEU A 107 21.66 -15.75 4.11
C LEU A 107 21.65 -17.23 4.50
N VAL A 108 20.83 -17.61 5.48
CA VAL A 108 20.69 -19.02 5.89
C VAL A 108 20.13 -19.86 4.75
N ILE A 109 19.07 -19.40 4.07
CA ILE A 109 18.49 -20.09 2.90
C ILE A 109 19.54 -20.28 1.80
N PHE A 110 20.29 -19.23 1.48
CA PHE A 110 21.35 -19.27 0.46
C PHE A 110 22.42 -20.30 0.80
N LEU A 111 22.91 -20.35 2.05
CA LEU A 111 23.95 -21.29 2.48
C LEU A 111 23.42 -22.73 2.54
N VAL A 112 22.23 -22.95 3.10
CA VAL A 112 21.63 -24.28 3.25
C VAL A 112 21.27 -24.87 1.89
N ILE A 113 20.51 -24.14 1.07
CA ILE A 113 20.11 -24.62 -0.25
C ILE A 113 21.35 -24.75 -1.15
N GLY A 114 22.29 -23.80 -1.09
CA GLY A 114 23.55 -23.87 -1.81
C GLY A 114 24.33 -25.14 -1.48
N ALA A 115 24.49 -25.47 -0.20
CA ALA A 115 25.17 -26.69 0.23
C ALA A 115 24.47 -27.97 -0.24
N LEU A 116 23.13 -28.01 -0.18
CA LEU A 116 22.34 -29.20 -0.56
C LEU A 116 22.27 -29.45 -2.07
N THR A 117 22.52 -28.43 -2.89
CA THR A 117 22.32 -28.47 -4.35
C THR A 117 23.60 -28.20 -5.16
N ALA A 118 24.76 -28.31 -4.53
CA ALA A 118 26.06 -27.98 -5.13
C ALA A 118 26.08 -26.56 -5.77
N GLY A 119 25.39 -25.61 -5.14
CA GLY A 119 25.35 -24.19 -5.55
C GLY A 119 24.21 -23.81 -6.49
N LEU A 120 23.50 -24.75 -7.12
CA LEU A 120 22.41 -24.43 -8.07
C LEU A 120 21.24 -23.67 -7.43
N GLY A 121 20.80 -24.10 -6.26
CA GLY A 121 19.68 -23.46 -5.57
C GLY A 121 20.07 -22.13 -4.91
N ALA A 122 21.37 -21.83 -4.78
CA ALA A 122 21.84 -20.50 -4.41
C ALA A 122 21.48 -19.45 -5.48
N PHE A 123 21.56 -19.82 -6.78
CA PHE A 123 21.13 -18.95 -7.88
C PHE A 123 19.62 -18.71 -7.88
N ILE A 124 18.81 -19.73 -7.59
CA ILE A 124 17.35 -19.60 -7.46
C ILE A 124 17.01 -18.62 -6.32
N SER A 125 17.71 -18.75 -5.20
CA SER A 125 17.57 -17.86 -4.05
C SER A 125 17.87 -16.40 -4.41
N LEU A 126 18.95 -16.15 -5.16
CA LEU A 126 19.30 -14.80 -5.63
C LEU A 126 18.24 -14.25 -6.60
N PHE A 127 17.74 -15.07 -7.51
CA PHE A 127 16.71 -14.67 -8.48
C PHE A 127 15.42 -14.23 -7.78
N TYR A 128 14.97 -15.00 -6.78
CA TYR A 128 13.82 -14.61 -5.95
C TYR A 128 14.05 -13.26 -5.27
N TYR A 129 15.25 -13.05 -4.71
CA TYR A 129 15.61 -11.79 -4.06
C TYR A 129 15.66 -10.61 -5.03
N GLY A 130 16.09 -10.83 -6.28
CA GLY A 130 16.00 -9.86 -7.36
C GLY A 130 14.55 -9.47 -7.70
N MET A 131 13.63 -10.42 -7.77
CA MET A 131 12.22 -10.15 -8.06
C MET A 131 11.52 -9.37 -6.95
N TYR A 132 11.80 -9.73 -5.69
CA TYR A 132 11.04 -9.22 -4.55
C TYR A 132 11.80 -8.22 -3.68
N GLY A 133 13.05 -7.88 -4.02
CA GLY A 133 13.91 -7.00 -3.21
C GLY A 133 13.26 -5.65 -2.92
N ASN A 134 12.67 -4.99 -3.93
CA ASN A 134 11.96 -3.73 -3.72
C ASN A 134 10.74 -3.87 -2.81
N SER A 135 9.96 -4.95 -2.94
CA SER A 135 8.83 -5.24 -2.06
C SER A 135 9.28 -5.46 -0.61
N LEU A 136 10.35 -6.23 -0.41
CA LEU A 136 10.91 -6.52 0.91
C LEU A 136 11.41 -5.26 1.58
N TYR A 137 12.10 -4.39 0.83
CA TYR A 137 12.57 -3.12 1.34
C TYR A 137 11.39 -2.22 1.75
N TYR A 138 10.40 -2.04 0.88
CA TYR A 138 9.22 -1.24 1.19
C TYR A 138 8.51 -1.71 2.47
N LYS A 139 8.24 -3.01 2.60
CA LYS A 139 7.56 -3.58 3.78
C LYS A 139 8.37 -3.39 5.06
N SER A 140 9.68 -3.52 4.99
CA SER A 140 10.55 -3.33 6.15
C SER A 140 10.50 -1.90 6.68
N LEU A 141 10.46 -0.90 5.79
CA LEU A 141 10.42 0.50 6.17
C LEU A 141 9.09 0.83 6.84
N GLN A 142 7.98 0.35 6.27
CA GLN A 142 6.66 0.47 6.92
C GLN A 142 6.63 -0.16 8.32
N SER A 143 7.25 -1.33 8.47
CA SER A 143 7.30 -2.01 9.78
C SER A 143 8.21 -1.31 10.79
N ALA A 144 9.18 -0.50 10.34
CA ALA A 144 10.04 0.29 11.21
C ALA A 144 9.36 1.61 11.63
N ASP A 145 8.65 2.25 10.71
CA ASP A 145 7.94 3.51 10.95
C ASP A 145 6.77 3.34 11.93
N MET A 146 6.04 2.23 11.85
CA MET A 146 4.93 1.89 12.77
C MET A 146 5.37 1.55 14.21
N ARG A 147 6.68 1.43 14.48
CA ARG A 147 7.22 1.10 15.81
C ARG A 147 7.66 2.32 16.61
N ILE A 148 7.51 3.52 16.06
CA ILE A 148 7.75 4.82 16.72
C ILE A 148 6.41 5.38 17.18
#